data_AF-A0A7S6MZB5-F1
#
_entry.id   AF-A0A7S6MZB5-F1
#
_cell.length_a   1.000
_cell.length_b   1.000
_cell.length_c   1.000
_cell.angle_alpha   90.00
_cell.angle_beta   90.00
_cell.angle_gamma   90.00
#
_symmetry.space_group_name_H-M   'P 1'
#
loop_
_entity.id
_entity.type
_entity.pdbx_description
1 polymer ?
#
loop_
_entity_poly.entity_id
_entity_poly.type
_entity_poly.pdbx_seq_one_letter_code
_entity_poly.pdbx_strand_id
1 'polypeptide(L)'
;MISRQKIVKIFLWISIPILLVAMAAYRLGWISADLHSSILTAHLLNSLLFFLGHWLNRKGLMKSDKLFLIFVFGGQIARMLLALVLIILSLNLLNMSQKNFILVFFLFYFLFLSLEIYYLSKIKNFTRP
;
A
#
# COMPACT_ATOMS: atom_id res chain seq x y z
N MET A 1 -4.36 16.21 -17.00
CA MET A 1 -3.81 14.85 -17.17
C MET A 1 -2.85 14.52 -16.03
N ILE A 2 -3.30 13.82 -14.99
CA ILE A 2 -2.39 13.36 -13.92
C ILE A 2 -1.64 12.15 -14.49
N SER A 3 -0.36 12.34 -14.81
CA SER A 3 0.45 11.32 -15.49
C SER A 3 0.75 10.15 -14.56
N ARG A 4 0.93 8.95 -15.14
CA ARG A 4 1.35 7.70 -14.45
C ARG A 4 2.48 7.93 -13.43
N GLN A 5 3.37 8.86 -13.74
CA GLN A 5 4.53 9.18 -12.92
C GLN A 5 4.17 9.95 -11.64
N LYS A 6 3.06 10.69 -11.56
CA LYS A 6 2.74 11.53 -10.40
C LYS A 6 2.43 10.72 -9.14
N ILE A 7 1.59 9.69 -9.24
CA ILE A 7 1.28 8.82 -8.09
C ILE A 7 2.50 8.01 -7.63
N VAL A 8 3.27 7.47 -8.58
CA VAL A 8 4.52 6.75 -8.25
C VAL A 8 5.53 7.69 -7.59
N LYS A 9 5.67 8.93 -8.09
CA LYS A 9 6.52 9.95 -7.47
C LYS A 9 6.06 10.24 -6.04
N ILE A 10 4.77 10.51 -5.81
CA ILE A 10 4.25 10.77 -4.45
C ILE A 10 4.50 9.57 -3.53
N PHE A 11 4.22 8.36 -4.01
CA PHE A 11 4.52 7.13 -3.28
C PHE A 11 6.00 7.03 -2.86
N LEU A 12 6.93 7.33 -3.78
CA LEU A 12 8.37 7.34 -3.48
C LEU A 12 8.75 8.45 -2.50
N TRP A 13 8.20 9.65 -2.67
CA TRP A 13 8.42 10.79 -1.77
C TRP A 13 7.93 10.53 -0.34
N ILE A 14 6.94 9.65 -0.15
CA ILE A 14 6.49 9.23 1.18
C ILE A 14 7.32 8.04 1.68
N SER A 15 7.57 7.06 0.81
CA SER A 15 8.21 5.79 1.18
C SER A 15 9.68 5.94 1.54
N ILE A 16 10.44 6.71 0.74
CA ILE A 16 11.88 6.86 0.93
C ILE A 16 12.18 7.49 2.30
N PRO A 17 11.57 8.63 2.70
CA PRO A 17 11.81 9.20 4.02
C PRO A 17 11.44 8.25 5.15
N ILE A 18 10.31 7.53 5.07
CA ILE A 18 9.92 6.58 6.12
C ILE A 18 10.97 5.48 6.30
N LEU A 19 11.48 4.92 5.19
CA LEU A 19 12.50 3.88 5.25
C LEU A 19 13.85 4.41 5.75
N LEU A 20 14.25 5.62 5.35
CA LEU A 20 15.46 6.27 5.86
C LEU A 20 15.38 6.55 7.36
N VAL A 21 14.24 7.04 7.83
CA VAL A 21 13.99 7.29 9.25
C VAL A 21 14.00 5.98 10.04
N ALA A 22 13.35 4.92 9.54
CA ALA A 22 13.37 3.61 10.19
C ALA A 22 14.79 3.02 10.26
N MET A 23 15.57 3.15 9.19
CA MET A 23 16.97 2.69 9.14
C MET A 23 17.86 3.48 10.11
N ALA A 24 17.72 4.81 10.15
CA ALA A 24 18.45 5.65 11.09
C ALA A 24 18.08 5.33 12.54
N ALA A 25 16.79 5.21 12.85
CA ALA A 25 16.30 4.85 14.18
C ALA A 25 16.82 3.48 14.64
N TYR A 26 16.91 2.51 13.73
CA TYR A 26 17.50 1.20 14.04
C TYR A 26 19.00 1.30 14.33
N ARG A 27 19.75 2.03 13.50
CA ARG A 27 21.20 2.23 13.68
C ARG A 27 21.55 3.00 14.97
N LEU A 28 20.69 3.92 15.39
CA LEU A 28 20.81 4.67 16.64
C LEU A 28 20.32 3.89 17.87
N GLY A 29 19.79 2.67 17.68
CA GLY A 29 19.28 1.83 18.77
C GLY A 29 17.94 2.28 19.36
N TRP A 30 17.20 3.18 18.67
CA TRP A 30 15.91 3.68 19.14
C TRP A 30 14.77 2.68 18.94
N ILE A 31 14.90 1.76 17.99
CA ILE A 31 13.92 0.70 17.72
C ILE A 31 14.58 -0.67 17.74
N SER A 32 13.82 -1.69 18.16
CA SER A 32 14.28 -3.08 18.17
C SER A 32 14.41 -3.67 16.77
N ALA A 33 15.22 -4.72 16.64
CA ALA A 33 15.35 -5.49 15.39
C ALA A 33 13.99 -6.02 14.90
N ASP A 34 13.12 -6.47 15.81
CA ASP A 34 11.77 -6.96 15.49
C ASP A 34 10.88 -5.87 14.89
N LEU A 35 10.95 -4.65 15.41
CA LEU A 35 10.20 -3.52 14.87
C LEU A 35 10.75 -3.10 13.53
N HIS A 36 12.08 -3.06 13.38
CA HIS A 36 12.74 -2.74 12.11
C HIS A 36 12.39 -3.74 11.01
N SER A 37 12.50 -5.05 11.26
CA SER A 37 12.12 -6.09 10.28
C SER A 37 10.63 -6.02 9.94
N SER A 38 9.78 -5.77 10.95
CA SER A 38 8.34 -5.55 10.74
C SER A 38 8.08 -4.37 9.81
N ILE A 39 8.78 -3.24 9.98
CA ILE A 39 8.66 -2.06 9.12
C ILE A 39 9.05 -2.39 7.67
N LEU A 40 10.21 -3.01 7.46
CA LEU A 40 10.69 -3.32 6.11
C LEU A 40 9.76 -4.31 5.39
N THR A 41 9.37 -5.39 6.06
CA THR A 41 8.50 -6.41 5.47
C THR A 41 7.10 -5.87 5.22
N ALA A 42 6.51 -5.15 6.18
CA ALA A 42 5.20 -4.53 6.01
C ALA A 42 5.19 -3.49 4.88
N HIS A 43 6.24 -2.67 4.76
CA HIS A 43 6.38 -1.70 3.68
C HIS A 43 6.45 -2.39 2.33
N LEU A 44 7.28 -3.44 2.19
CA LEU A 44 7.43 -4.19 0.95
C LEU A 44 6.11 -4.83 0.49
N LEU A 45 5.41 -5.50 1.40
CA LEU A 45 4.14 -6.16 1.09
C LEU A 45 3.05 -5.15 0.74
N ASN A 46 2.96 -4.04 1.47
CA ASN A 46 1.99 -2.99 1.15
C ASN A 46 2.34 -2.25 -0.15
N SER A 47 3.61 -2.13 -0.51
CA SER A 47 4.03 -1.62 -1.80
C SER A 47 3.51 -2.50 -2.95
N LEU A 48 3.60 -3.82 -2.80
CA LEU A 48 3.01 -4.77 -3.76
C LEU A 48 1.49 -4.57 -3.90
N LEU A 49 0.78 -4.49 -2.76
CA LEU A 49 -0.68 -4.26 -2.74
C LEU A 49 -1.08 -2.93 -3.38
N PHE A 50 -0.27 -1.89 -3.18
CA PHE A 50 -0.46 -0.57 -3.77
C PHE A 50 -0.29 -0.61 -5.30
N PHE A 51 0.78 -1.22 -5.81
CA PHE A 51 0.96 -1.30 -7.27
C PHE A 51 -0.11 -2.15 -7.94
N LEU A 52 -0.54 -3.24 -7.30
CA LEU A 52 -1.67 -4.05 -7.77
C LEU A 52 -2.97 -3.24 -7.81
N GLY A 53 -3.27 -2.50 -6.74
CA GLY A 53 -4.44 -1.62 -6.65
C GLY A 53 -4.43 -0.52 -7.70
N HIS A 54 -3.31 0.18 -7.82
CA HIS A 54 -3.10 1.20 -8.84
C HIS A 54 -3.36 0.65 -10.25
N TRP A 55 -2.86 -0.55 -10.55
CA TRP A 55 -3.07 -1.20 -11.84
C TRP A 55 -4.54 -1.58 -12.09
N LEU A 56 -5.23 -2.16 -11.10
CA LEU A 56 -6.66 -2.51 -11.20
C LEU A 56 -7.53 -1.27 -11.39
N ASN A 57 -7.30 -0.22 -10.61
CA ASN A 57 -8.01 1.05 -10.70
C ASN A 57 -7.85 1.68 -12.10
N ARG A 58 -6.62 1.65 -12.66
CA ARG A 58 -6.35 2.13 -14.01
C ARG A 58 -7.07 1.31 -15.08
N LYS A 59 -7.11 -0.02 -14.94
CA LYS A 59 -7.85 -0.88 -15.85
C LYS A 59 -9.36 -0.61 -15.79
N GLY A 60 -9.90 -0.36 -14.61
CA GLY A 60 -11.31 -0.02 -14.41
C GLY A 60 -11.70 1.30 -15.07
N LEU A 61 -10.85 2.32 -15.01
CA LEU A 61 -11.15 3.67 -15.54
C LEU A 61 -11.45 3.72 -17.05
N MET A 62 -10.99 2.73 -17.83
CA MET A 62 -11.22 2.66 -19.27
C MET A 62 -12.42 1.79 -19.65
N LYS A 63 -13.23 1.36 -18.68
CA LYS A 63 -14.35 0.43 -18.88
C LYS A 63 -15.69 1.11 -18.56
N SER A 64 -16.79 0.45 -18.94
CA SER A 64 -18.15 0.88 -18.59
C SER A 64 -18.36 0.89 -17.08
N ASP A 65 -19.36 1.64 -16.60
CA ASP A 65 -19.58 1.87 -15.16
C ASP A 65 -19.72 0.59 -14.34
N LYS A 66 -20.43 -0.40 -14.87
CA LYS A 66 -20.58 -1.73 -14.23
C LYS A 66 -19.22 -2.43 -14.09
N LEU A 67 -18.39 -2.40 -15.13
CA LEU A 67 -17.06 -2.98 -15.10
C LEU A 67 -16.10 -2.18 -14.22
N PHE A 68 -16.16 -0.85 -14.26
CA PHE A 68 -15.40 0.03 -13.36
C PHE A 68 -15.65 -0.34 -11.90
N LEU A 69 -16.92 -0.51 -11.52
CA LEU A 69 -17.29 -0.90 -10.15
C LEU A 69 -16.68 -2.25 -9.76
N ILE A 70 -16.73 -3.24 -10.66
CA ILE A 70 -16.14 -4.58 -10.43
C ILE A 70 -14.61 -4.47 -10.25
N PHE A 71 -13.92 -3.69 -11.08
CA PHE A 71 -12.46 -3.53 -10.99
C PHE A 71 -12.04 -2.82 -9.69
N VAL A 72 -12.76 -1.78 -9.27
CA VAL A 72 -12.41 -1.00 -8.07
C VAL A 72 -12.83 -1.72 -6.79
N PHE A 73 -14.11 -2.07 -6.64
CA PHE A 73 -14.61 -2.71 -5.42
C PHE A 73 -14.22 -4.18 -5.34
N GLY A 74 -14.37 -4.94 -6.43
CA GLY A 74 -13.93 -6.33 -6.47
C GLY A 74 -12.41 -6.44 -6.30
N GLY A 75 -11.66 -5.52 -6.91
CA GLY A 75 -10.22 -5.40 -6.69
C GLY A 75 -9.87 -5.09 -5.23
N GLN A 76 -10.64 -4.24 -4.56
CA GLN A 76 -10.44 -3.95 -3.13
C GLN A 76 -10.67 -5.19 -2.26
N ILE A 77 -11.76 -5.93 -2.49
CA ILE A 77 -12.05 -7.17 -1.76
C ILE A 77 -10.93 -8.20 -1.97
N ALA A 78 -10.52 -8.42 -3.22
CA ALA A 78 -9.43 -9.34 -3.54
C ALA A 78 -8.12 -8.93 -2.84
N ARG A 79 -7.81 -7.64 -2.77
CA ARG A 79 -6.64 -7.13 -2.05
C ARG A 79 -6.74 -7.30 -0.54
N MET A 80 -7.92 -7.17 0.05
CA MET A 80 -8.10 -7.45 1.49
C MET A 80 -7.85 -8.93 1.80
N LEU A 81 -8.35 -9.85 0.96
CA LEU A 81 -8.07 -11.28 1.09
C LEU A 81 -6.58 -11.57 0.89
N LEU A 82 -5.94 -10.96 -0.11
CA LEU A 82 -4.50 -11.09 -0.32
C LEU A 82 -3.71 -10.55 0.87
N ALA A 83 -4.08 -9.39 1.42
CA ALA A 83 -3.47 -8.82 2.61
C ALA A 83 -3.55 -9.78 3.80
N LEU A 84 -4.72 -10.41 4.02
CA LEU A 84 -4.89 -11.41 5.06
C LEU A 84 -3.92 -12.59 4.87
N VAL A 85 -3.83 -13.13 3.66
CA VAL A 85 -2.88 -14.22 3.33
C VAL A 85 -1.45 -13.79 3.59
N LEU A 86 -1.05 -12.59 3.14
CA LEU A 86 0.30 -12.06 3.35
C LEU A 86 0.63 -11.86 4.83
N ILE A 87 -0.34 -11.42 5.63
CA ILE A 87 -0.16 -11.30 7.08
C ILE A 87 0.07 -12.67 7.70
N ILE A 88 -0.80 -13.64 7.41
CA ILE A 88 -0.68 -15.01 7.94
C ILE A 88 0.67 -15.61 7.55
N LEU A 89 1.09 -15.44 6.29
CA LEU A 89 2.38 -15.93 5.82
C LEU A 89 3.55 -15.25 6.54
N SER A 90 3.48 -13.94 6.77
CA SER A 90 4.55 -13.21 7.44
C SER A 90 4.69 -13.60 8.92
N LEU A 91 3.56 -13.84 9.60
CA LEU A 91 3.58 -14.28 10.99
C LEU A 91 4.11 -15.70 11.13
N ASN A 92 3.70 -16.62 10.25
CA ASN A 92 4.03 -18.04 10.39
C ASN A 92 5.34 -18.46 9.69
N LEU A 93 5.65 -17.92 8.50
CA LEU A 93 6.85 -18.32 7.74
C LEU A 93 8.05 -17.45 8.09
N LEU A 94 7.84 -16.15 8.33
CA LEU A 94 8.93 -15.22 8.64
C LEU A 94 9.12 -15.02 10.14
N ASN A 95 8.33 -15.71 10.99
CA ASN A 95 8.35 -15.62 12.44
C ASN A 95 8.31 -14.16 12.94
N MET A 96 7.54 -13.32 12.27
CA MET A 96 7.45 -11.89 12.61
C MET A 96 6.72 -11.67 13.93
N SER A 97 7.17 -10.68 14.71
CA SER A 97 6.49 -10.26 15.93
C SER A 97 5.05 -9.84 15.63
N GLN A 98 4.07 -10.58 16.14
CA GLN A 98 2.65 -10.36 15.85
C GLN A 98 2.20 -8.93 16.13
N LYS A 99 2.55 -8.40 17.30
CA LYS A 99 2.15 -7.05 17.72
C LYS A 99 2.74 -5.98 16.81
N ASN A 100 4.05 -6.03 16.56
CA ASN A 100 4.74 -5.01 15.77
C ASN A 100 4.35 -5.08 14.30
N PHE A 101 4.31 -6.29 13.75
CA PHE A 101 4.02 -6.51 12.33
C PHE A 101 2.60 -6.12 11.96
N ILE A 102 1.59 -6.57 12.71
CA ILE A 102 0.19 -6.24 12.40
C ILE A 102 -0.04 -4.73 12.44
N LEU A 103 0.46 -4.06 13.48
CA LEU A 103 0.32 -2.61 13.61
C LEU A 103 0.92 -1.87 12.42
N VAL A 104 2.18 -2.17 12.10
CA VAL A 104 2.88 -1.47 11.01
C VAL A 104 2.31 -1.83 9.64
N PHE A 105 1.86 -3.07 9.45
CA PHE A 105 1.18 -3.49 8.23
C PHE A 105 -0.09 -2.68 7.98
N PHE A 106 -0.95 -2.53 8.99
CA PHE A 106 -2.17 -1.73 8.82
C PHE A 106 -1.89 -0.24 8.65
N LEU A 107 -0.86 0.31 9.30
CA LEU A 107 -0.44 1.69 9.08
C LEU A 107 -0.05 1.95 7.62
N PHE A 108 0.81 1.11 7.04
CA PHE A 108 1.15 1.23 5.62
C PHE A 108 -0.04 0.98 4.70
N TYR A 109 -0.88 -0.01 5.03
CA TYR A 109 -2.07 -0.32 4.26
C TYR A 109 -3.00 0.90 4.15
N PHE A 110 -3.33 1.55 5.28
CA PHE A 110 -4.19 2.73 5.26
C PHE A 110 -3.54 3.93 4.60
N LEU A 111 -2.24 4.15 4.81
CA LEU A 111 -1.49 5.23 4.17
C LEU A 111 -1.54 5.11 2.64
N PHE A 112 -1.22 3.94 2.10
CA PHE A 112 -1.17 3.71 0.65
C PHE A 112 -2.57 3.64 0.04
N LEU A 113 -3.56 3.07 0.75
CA LEU A 113 -4.95 3.10 0.31
C LEU A 113 -5.49 4.53 0.25
N SER A 114 -5.17 5.37 1.23
CA SER A 114 -5.56 6.79 1.23
C SER A 114 -4.96 7.53 0.03
N LEU A 115 -3.70 7.26 -0.30
CA LEU A 115 -3.04 7.81 -1.49
C LEU A 115 -3.75 7.38 -2.78
N GLU A 116 -4.17 6.10 -2.88
CA GLU A 116 -4.94 5.63 -4.03
C GLU A 116 -6.30 6.31 -4.16
N ILE A 117 -7.06 6.41 -3.06
CA ILE A 117 -8.38 7.04 -3.04
C ILE A 117 -8.26 8.52 -3.44
N TYR A 118 -7.29 9.23 -2.87
CA TYR A 118 -7.01 10.62 -3.22
C TYR A 118 -6.72 10.77 -4.72
N TYR A 119 -5.87 9.91 -5.27
CA TYR A 119 -5.53 9.93 -6.69
C TYR A 119 -6.73 9.61 -7.60
N LEU A 120 -7.52 8.59 -7.24
CA LEU A 120 -8.71 8.21 -8.01
C LEU A 120 -9.75 9.33 -8.02
N SER A 121 -9.96 10.00 -6.88
CA SER A 121 -10.88 11.13 -6.76
C SER A 121 -10.48 12.29 -7.69
N LYS A 122 -9.18 12.60 -7.77
CA LYS A 122 -8.65 13.66 -8.63
C LYS A 122 -8.76 13.33 -10.12
N ILE A 123 -8.69 12.04 -10.49
CA ILE A 123 -8.92 11.64 -11.88
C ILE A 123 -10.39 11.71 -12.25
N LYS A 124 -11.28 11.16 -11.40
CA LYS A 124 -12.71 11.08 -11.71
C LYS A 124 -13.33 12.46 -11.91
N ASN A 125 -13.03 13.41 -11.02
CA ASN A 125 -13.50 14.79 -11.10
C ASN A 125 -13.02 15.53 -12.36
N PHE A 126 -12.03 14.98 -13.07
CA PHE A 126 -11.48 15.57 -14.29
C PHE A 126 -12.03 14.92 -15.58
N THR A 127 -12.51 13.68 -15.49
CA THR A 127 -12.99 12.90 -16.65
C THR A 127 -14.50 12.87 -16.81
N ARG A 128 -15.25 13.24 -15.76
CA ARG A 128 -16.71 13.39 -15.81
C ARG A 128 -17.06 14.67 -15.02
N PRO A 129 -17.17 15.84 -15.68
CA PRO A 129 -17.75 17.02 -15.05
C PRO A 129 -19.21 16.78 -14.67
#